data_AF-L7JZL1-F1
#
_entry.id   AF-L7JZL1-F1
#
_cell.length_a   1.000
_cell.length_b   1.000
_cell.length_c   1.000
_cell.angle_alpha   90.00
_cell.angle_beta   90.00
_cell.angle_gamma   90.00
#
_symmetry.space_group_name_H-M   'P 1'
#
loop_
_entity.id
_entity.type
_entity.pdbx_description
1 polymer ?
#
loop_
_entity_poly.entity_id
_entity_poly.type
_entity_poly.pdbx_seq_one_letter_code
_entity_poly.pdbx_strand_id
1 'polypeptide(L)'
;MVTITSYDEHIVVFKSLQSPKKITYVDQNGRRRSFLVKANDDLRKDQRVMEVFNLLIKYNLKIRKYVVVPISSKLGIIEWIHGLISLKSICMTGQNKQVATEIFKKYKKKLGKHFSTFNSRTKSVLAGWYNDTYKDPVHWHTAKHCYAKTLAIMSAFGYFIGLGDRHCENILVDTRTGDVVHVDLNLLFGRASMLSVPERVPFRLTKNVRECLGVLRETGKFRLYVRGTIRTIVRFRDVIEANLLAFVYDPVAEIRRPGEMIKTFFSKLEGDDLVDRLIKEAVDDGNLGEMYVGWMPFI
;
A
#
# COMPACT_ATOMS: atom_id res chain seq x y z
N MET A 1 21.04 21.94 9.94
CA MET A 1 20.16 22.33 8.81
C MET A 1 20.88 21.94 7.52
N VAL A 2 20.19 21.36 6.54
CA VAL A 2 20.77 21.01 5.22
C VAL A 2 20.18 21.97 4.19
N THR A 3 21.02 22.68 3.44
CA THR A 3 20.59 23.63 2.42
C THR A 3 20.61 23.02 1.02
N ILE A 4 19.76 23.56 0.15
CA ILE A 4 19.73 23.24 -1.27
C ILE A 4 20.77 24.12 -1.97
N THR A 5 21.64 23.53 -2.79
CA THR A 5 22.66 24.26 -3.56
C THR A 5 22.26 24.47 -5.01
N SER A 6 21.60 23.50 -5.63
CA SER A 6 21.11 23.61 -7.01
C SER A 6 19.96 22.63 -7.30
N TYR A 7 19.28 22.85 -8.42
CA TYR A 7 18.27 21.95 -8.98
C TYR A 7 18.78 21.31 -10.27
N ASP A 8 18.32 20.09 -10.56
CA ASP A 8 18.54 19.46 -11.87
C ASP A 8 17.85 20.28 -12.98
N GLU A 9 18.47 20.37 -14.16
CA GLU A 9 17.92 21.09 -15.33
C GLU A 9 16.65 20.46 -15.89
N HIS A 10 16.46 19.15 -15.69
CA HIS A 10 15.32 18.41 -16.21
C HIS A 10 14.43 17.87 -15.09
N ILE A 11 13.12 18.04 -15.28
CA ILE A 11 12.07 17.49 -14.41
C ILE A 11 11.44 16.26 -15.05
N VAL A 12 11.15 15.25 -14.23
CA VAL A 12 10.47 14.03 -14.68
C VAL A 12 8.96 14.21 -14.49
N VAL A 13 8.19 14.10 -15.56
CA VAL A 13 6.72 14.16 -15.54
C VAL A 13 6.15 12.76 -15.71
N PHE A 14 5.39 12.27 -14.73
CA PHE A 14 4.79 10.94 -14.80
C PHE A 14 3.49 10.96 -15.59
N LYS A 15 3.27 9.94 -16.41
CA LYS A 15 2.03 9.74 -17.16
C LYS A 15 0.95 9.16 -16.24
N SER A 16 0.21 10.03 -15.56
CA SER A 16 -0.98 9.69 -14.77
C SER A 16 -1.99 10.83 -14.84
N LEU A 17 -3.20 10.65 -14.27
CA LEU A 17 -4.29 11.62 -14.34
C LEU A 17 -3.87 13.04 -13.91
N GLN A 18 -3.09 13.15 -12.83
CA GLN A 18 -2.63 14.43 -12.28
C GLN A 18 -1.25 14.87 -12.80
N SER A 19 -0.58 14.04 -13.61
CA SER A 19 0.75 14.31 -14.17
C SER A 19 1.75 14.90 -13.15
N PRO A 20 2.02 14.18 -12.04
CA PRO A 20 2.88 14.66 -10.97
C PRO A 20 4.32 14.79 -11.47
N LYS A 21 5.07 15.69 -10.83
CA LYS A 21 6.40 16.12 -11.29
C LYS A 21 7.43 15.76 -10.23
N LYS A 22 8.42 14.95 -10.59
CA LYS A 22 9.58 14.70 -9.71
C LYS A 22 10.63 15.76 -10.01
N ILE A 23 10.96 16.52 -8.96
CA ILE A 23 12.01 17.53 -8.97
C ILE A 23 13.18 16.97 -8.17
N THR A 24 14.38 17.10 -8.71
CA THR A 24 15.63 16.67 -8.07
C THR A 24 16.48 17.90 -7.77
N TYR A 25 17.09 17.91 -6.59
CA TYR A 25 17.98 18.96 -6.14
C TYR A 25 19.25 18.35 -5.53
N VAL A 26 20.31 19.14 -5.49
CA VAL A 26 21.58 18.81 -4.84
C VAL A 26 21.62 19.52 -3.49
N ASP A 27 21.98 18.79 -2.44
CA ASP A 27 22.19 19.37 -1.12
C ASP A 27 23.64 19.88 -0.94
N GLN A 28 23.89 20.62 0.14
CA GLN A 28 25.23 21.14 0.49
C GLN A 28 26.34 20.07 0.59
N ASN A 29 25.99 18.79 0.70
CA ASN A 29 26.93 17.67 0.74
C ASN A 29 27.09 16.98 -0.63
N GLY A 30 26.58 17.60 -1.70
CA GLY A 30 26.60 17.03 -3.05
C GLY A 30 25.61 15.87 -3.25
N ARG A 31 24.72 15.57 -2.30
CA ARG A 31 23.78 14.45 -2.43
C ARG A 31 22.58 14.87 -3.25
N ARG A 32 22.26 14.08 -4.28
CA ARG A 32 21.05 14.24 -5.07
C ARG A 32 19.85 13.70 -4.30
N ARG A 33 18.84 14.53 -4.11
CA ARG A 33 17.57 14.21 -3.45
C ARG A 33 16.43 14.62 -4.35
N SER A 34 15.28 13.98 -4.20
CA SER A 34 14.11 14.34 -4.97
C SER A 34 12.88 14.52 -4.10
N PHE A 35 11.88 15.21 -4.65
CA PHE A 35 10.53 15.23 -4.12
C PHE A 35 9.53 15.22 -5.27
N LEU A 36 8.32 14.75 -4.99
CA LEU A 36 7.22 14.69 -5.92
C LEU A 36 6.27 15.87 -5.66
N VAL A 37 6.00 16.67 -6.68
CA VAL A 37 4.97 17.70 -6.66
C VAL A 37 3.68 17.09 -7.21
N LYS A 38 2.64 17.09 -6.38
CA LYS A 38 1.27 16.74 -6.78
C LYS A 38 0.45 18.03 -6.88
N ALA A 39 -0.06 18.29 -8.08
CA ALA A 39 -0.94 19.42 -8.37
C ALA A 39 -2.38 18.91 -8.53
N ASN A 40 -3.35 19.78 -8.19
CA ASN A 40 -4.78 19.47 -8.15
C ASN A 40 -5.11 18.27 -7.23
N ASP A 41 -4.34 18.12 -6.15
CA ASP A 41 -4.56 17.11 -5.11
C ASP A 41 -4.39 17.75 -3.72
N ASP A 42 -5.17 17.26 -2.75
CA ASP A 42 -5.13 17.74 -1.38
C ASP A 42 -4.44 16.73 -0.47
N LEU A 43 -3.18 17.00 -0.16
CA LEU A 43 -2.31 16.06 0.55
C LEU A 43 -2.50 16.06 2.07
N ARG A 44 -3.47 16.80 2.61
CA ARG A 44 -3.70 16.82 4.07
C ARG A 44 -4.15 15.45 4.58
N LYS A 45 -4.89 14.68 3.78
CA LYS A 45 -5.24 13.29 4.12
C LYS A 45 -3.99 12.42 4.25
N ASP A 46 -3.10 12.47 3.27
CA ASP A 46 -1.82 11.76 3.30
C ASP A 46 -0.94 12.18 4.49
N GLN A 47 -0.81 13.49 4.75
CA GLN A 47 -0.05 14.00 5.89
C GLN A 47 -0.55 13.42 7.21
N ARG A 48 -1.88 13.38 7.41
CA ARG A 48 -2.49 12.89 8.64
C ARG A 48 -2.30 11.38 8.82
N VAL A 49 -2.31 10.61 7.72
CA VAL A 49 -1.92 9.20 7.78
C VAL A 49 -0.46 9.05 8.24
N MET A 50 0.46 9.93 7.81
CA MET A 50 1.85 9.92 8.29
C MET A 50 1.96 10.24 9.79
N GLU A 51 1.07 11.07 10.33
CA GLU A 51 0.99 11.35 11.77
C GLU A 51 0.53 10.11 12.56
N VAL A 52 -0.49 9.40 12.07
CA VAL A 52 -0.91 8.11 12.64
C VAL A 52 0.24 7.09 12.57
N PHE A 53 1.00 7.05 11.46
CA PHE A 53 2.18 6.20 11.35
C PHE A 53 3.24 6.52 12.39
N ASN A 54 3.47 7.80 12.71
CA ASN A 54 4.40 8.16 13.79
C ASN A 54 4.00 7.55 15.12
N LEU A 55 2.70 7.53 15.42
CA LEU A 55 2.18 6.93 16.65
C LEU A 55 2.38 5.40 16.63
N LEU A 56 2.01 4.73 15.54
CA LEU A 56 2.16 3.28 15.41
C LEU A 56 3.62 2.82 15.45
N ILE A 57 4.54 3.61 14.90
CA ILE A 57 5.99 3.36 14.97
C ILE A 57 6.49 3.45 16.42
N LYS A 58 6.00 4.41 17.22
CA LYS A 58 6.31 4.49 18.66
C LYS A 58 5.86 3.24 19.42
N TYR A 59 4.82 2.55 18.93
CA TYR A 59 4.34 1.28 19.47
C TYR A 59 4.93 0.04 18.76
N ASN A 60 6.17 0.15 18.26
CA ASN A 60 6.96 -0.94 17.69
C ASN A 60 6.42 -1.57 16.39
N LEU A 61 5.52 -0.89 15.68
CA LEU A 61 5.13 -1.32 14.33
C LEU A 61 6.12 -0.78 13.30
N LYS A 62 6.74 -1.69 12.55
CA LYS A 62 7.67 -1.35 11.45
C LYS A 62 6.87 -0.88 10.24
N ILE A 63 6.64 0.43 10.14
CA ILE A 63 5.95 1.07 9.01
C ILE A 63 6.90 2.04 8.32
N ARG A 64 6.95 2.02 6.99
CA ARG A 64 7.67 3.03 6.21
C ARG A 64 6.79 4.28 6.10
N LYS A 65 7.17 5.34 6.81
CA LYS A 65 6.63 6.68 6.60
C LYS A 65 7.49 7.48 5.61
N TYR A 66 6.91 8.52 5.06
CA TYR A 66 7.57 9.55 4.26
C TYR A 66 7.03 10.93 4.63
N VAL A 67 7.77 11.98 4.29
CA VAL A 67 7.32 13.35 4.54
C VAL A 67 6.30 13.77 3.49
N VAL A 68 5.20 14.37 3.96
CA VAL A 68 4.16 14.99 3.12
C VAL A 68 3.96 16.41 3.61
N VAL A 69 4.05 17.38 2.70
CA VAL A 69 3.91 18.80 2.98
C VAL A 69 2.82 19.37 2.07
N PRO A 70 1.58 19.51 2.57
CA PRO A 70 0.54 20.26 1.87
C PRO A 70 0.91 21.75 1.84
N ILE A 71 0.85 22.35 0.65
CA ILE A 71 1.10 23.79 0.45
C ILE A 71 -0.23 24.54 0.36
N SER A 72 -1.21 23.96 -0.33
CA SER A 72 -2.59 24.44 -0.43
C SER A 72 -3.55 23.26 -0.61
N SER A 73 -4.85 23.52 -0.74
CA SER A 73 -5.86 22.49 -1.05
C SER A 73 -5.71 21.86 -2.44
N LYS A 74 -4.80 22.37 -3.28
CA LYS A 74 -4.56 21.87 -4.65
C LYS A 74 -3.09 21.64 -4.95
N LEU A 75 -2.20 21.81 -3.98
CA LEU A 75 -0.77 21.67 -4.21
C LEU A 75 -0.11 21.13 -2.96
N GLY A 76 0.76 20.15 -3.14
CA GLY A 76 1.64 19.69 -2.08
C GLY A 76 2.84 18.93 -2.62
N ILE A 77 3.75 18.64 -1.70
CA ILE A 77 5.02 17.97 -1.96
C ILE A 77 5.10 16.70 -1.13
N ILE A 78 5.60 15.63 -1.74
CA ILE A 78 5.86 14.34 -1.10
C ILE A 78 7.35 14.02 -1.22
N GLU A 79 7.96 13.55 -0.15
CA GLU A 79 9.33 13.02 -0.17
C GLU A 79 9.46 11.90 -1.20
N TRP A 80 10.51 11.97 -2.02
CA TRP A 80 10.84 10.86 -2.91
C TRP A 80 11.70 9.84 -2.19
N ILE A 81 11.15 8.64 -1.96
CA ILE A 81 11.93 7.53 -1.42
C ILE A 81 12.68 6.84 -2.57
N HIS A 82 14.01 6.85 -2.49
CA HIS A 82 14.86 6.14 -3.44
C HIS A 82 14.90 4.64 -3.16
N GLY A 83 15.07 3.84 -4.24
CA GLY A 83 15.15 2.38 -4.14
C GLY A 83 13.79 1.70 -4.05
N LEU A 84 12.68 2.39 -4.33
CA LEU A 84 11.37 1.75 -4.43
C LEU A 84 11.10 1.28 -5.86
N ILE A 85 10.57 0.06 -5.98
CA ILE A 85 10.06 -0.51 -7.24
C ILE A 85 8.61 -0.96 -7.04
N SER A 86 7.72 -0.65 -7.98
CA SER A 86 6.30 -1.03 -7.86
C SER A 86 6.11 -2.53 -8.06
N LEU A 87 5.10 -3.10 -7.37
CA LEU A 87 4.73 -4.50 -7.56
C LEU A 87 4.40 -4.79 -9.02
N LYS A 88 3.77 -3.85 -9.72
CA LYS A 88 3.49 -3.97 -11.15
C LYS A 88 4.77 -4.10 -11.96
N SER A 89 5.78 -3.28 -11.67
CA SER A 89 7.06 -3.29 -12.37
C SER A 89 7.82 -4.59 -12.16
N ILE A 90 7.73 -5.20 -10.97
CA ILE A 90 8.30 -6.55 -10.71
C ILE A 90 7.51 -7.62 -11.47
N CYS A 91 6.17 -7.60 -11.36
CA CYS A 91 5.32 -8.65 -11.88
C CYS A 91 5.13 -8.61 -13.40
N MET A 92 5.24 -7.44 -14.03
CA MET A 92 5.05 -7.26 -15.48
C MET A 92 6.37 -7.32 -16.25
N THR A 93 7.18 -8.37 -16.01
CA THR A 93 8.48 -8.60 -16.64
C THR A 93 8.48 -9.84 -17.55
N GLY A 94 9.38 -9.86 -18.54
CA GLY A 94 9.61 -11.00 -19.43
C GLY A 94 8.33 -11.56 -20.09
N GLN A 95 8.21 -12.89 -20.09
CA GLN A 95 7.04 -13.61 -20.63
C GLN A 95 5.76 -13.31 -19.83
N ASN A 96 5.86 -13.03 -18.52
CA ASN A 96 4.68 -12.76 -17.69
C ASN A 96 3.96 -11.49 -18.13
N LYS A 97 4.70 -10.49 -18.64
CA LYS A 97 4.12 -9.26 -19.21
C LYS A 97 3.16 -9.54 -20.36
N GLN A 98 3.51 -10.45 -21.27
CA GLN A 98 2.69 -10.79 -22.43
C GLN A 98 1.38 -11.45 -21.97
N VAL A 99 1.49 -12.47 -21.11
CA VAL A 99 0.34 -13.21 -20.57
C VAL A 99 -0.58 -12.29 -19.76
N ALA A 100 -0.04 -11.48 -18.86
CA ALA A 100 -0.82 -10.54 -18.05
C ALA A 100 -1.51 -9.47 -18.91
N THR A 101 -0.90 -9.02 -20.00
CA THR A 101 -1.50 -8.05 -20.93
C THR A 101 -2.68 -8.66 -21.70
N GLU A 102 -2.54 -9.92 -22.14
CA GLU A 102 -3.66 -10.65 -22.75
C GLU A 102 -4.82 -10.84 -21.78
N ILE A 103 -4.51 -11.25 -20.55
CA ILE A 103 -5.49 -11.45 -19.48
C ILE A 103 -6.19 -10.13 -19.17
N PHE A 104 -5.46 -9.02 -19.04
CA PHE A 104 -6.04 -7.70 -18.82
C PHE A 104 -7.11 -7.35 -19.87
N LYS A 105 -6.81 -7.57 -21.17
CA LYS A 105 -7.75 -7.31 -22.27
C LYS A 105 -9.01 -8.18 -22.18
N LYS A 106 -8.87 -9.47 -21.81
CA LYS A 106 -9.98 -10.42 -21.70
C LYS A 106 -10.82 -10.18 -20.44
N TYR A 107 -10.16 -9.97 -19.30
CA TYR A 107 -10.78 -9.76 -17.99
C TYR A 107 -11.62 -8.48 -17.95
N LYS A 108 -11.19 -7.41 -18.65
CA LYS A 108 -11.99 -6.18 -18.82
C LYS A 108 -13.41 -6.44 -19.34
N LYS A 109 -13.62 -7.48 -20.15
CA LYS A 109 -14.93 -7.86 -20.71
C LYS A 109 -15.66 -8.94 -19.91
N LYS A 110 -14.99 -9.58 -18.93
CA LYS A 110 -15.47 -10.75 -18.20
C LYS A 110 -15.29 -10.59 -16.69
N LEU A 111 -15.54 -9.37 -16.18
CA LEU A 111 -15.50 -9.09 -14.75
C LEU A 111 -16.39 -10.09 -13.99
N GLY A 112 -15.89 -10.64 -12.88
CA GLY A 112 -16.57 -11.65 -12.06
C GLY A 112 -16.59 -13.07 -12.66
N LYS A 113 -16.11 -13.29 -13.89
CA LYS A 113 -16.22 -14.58 -14.59
C LYS A 113 -14.86 -15.17 -14.94
N HIS A 114 -14.72 -16.48 -14.76
CA HIS A 114 -13.50 -17.24 -15.09
C HIS A 114 -12.22 -16.71 -14.43
N PHE A 115 -12.32 -16.06 -13.26
CA PHE A 115 -11.17 -15.50 -12.57
C PHE A 115 -10.12 -16.58 -12.25
N SER A 116 -10.55 -17.75 -11.76
CA SER A 116 -9.66 -18.89 -11.48
C SER A 116 -8.84 -19.32 -12.71
N THR A 117 -9.43 -19.30 -13.92
CA THR A 117 -8.73 -19.58 -15.18
C THR A 117 -7.70 -18.50 -15.54
N PHE A 118 -7.99 -17.23 -15.25
CA PHE A 118 -7.02 -16.16 -15.45
C PHE A 118 -5.88 -16.23 -14.43
N ASN A 119 -6.20 -16.46 -13.17
CA ASN A 119 -5.27 -16.54 -12.03
C ASN A 119 -4.32 -17.75 -12.14
N SER A 120 -4.77 -18.86 -12.73
CA SER A 120 -3.91 -20.02 -12.97
C SER A 120 -2.86 -19.79 -14.07
N ARG A 121 -3.18 -18.99 -15.09
CA ARG A 121 -2.30 -18.69 -16.23
C ARG A 121 -1.16 -17.74 -15.90
N THR A 122 -1.35 -16.82 -14.94
CA THR A 122 -0.27 -15.93 -14.50
C THR A 122 0.72 -16.67 -13.62
N LYS A 123 2.01 -16.45 -13.83
CA LYS A 123 3.04 -17.01 -12.96
C LYS A 123 3.26 -16.06 -11.78
N SER A 124 3.54 -16.64 -10.62
CA SER A 124 4.09 -15.89 -9.51
C SER A 124 5.58 -15.65 -9.75
N VAL A 125 5.96 -14.40 -9.87
CA VAL A 125 7.34 -13.99 -10.17
C VAL A 125 7.97 -13.21 -9.02
N LEU A 126 7.16 -12.69 -8.10
CA LEU A 126 7.64 -11.88 -6.98
C LEU A 126 8.62 -12.66 -6.07
N ALA A 127 8.32 -13.93 -5.78
CA ALA A 127 9.23 -14.77 -4.99
C ALA A 127 10.60 -14.94 -5.67
N GLY A 128 10.60 -15.23 -6.97
CA GLY A 128 11.82 -15.33 -7.78
C GLY A 128 12.60 -14.02 -7.82
N TRP A 129 11.91 -12.89 -7.95
CA TRP A 129 12.55 -11.57 -7.90
C TRP A 129 13.30 -11.31 -6.57
N TYR A 130 12.75 -11.74 -5.43
CA TYR A 130 13.49 -11.66 -4.15
C TYR A 130 14.75 -12.54 -4.16
N ASN A 131 14.66 -13.76 -4.69
CA ASN A 131 15.83 -14.66 -4.82
C ASN A 131 16.90 -14.10 -5.77
N ASP A 132 16.47 -13.34 -6.78
CA ASP A 132 17.37 -12.70 -7.73
C ASP A 132 17.99 -11.40 -7.22
N THR A 133 17.26 -10.67 -6.40
CA THR A 133 17.72 -9.39 -5.85
C THR A 133 18.67 -9.59 -4.68
N TYR A 134 18.39 -10.55 -3.79
CA TYR A 134 19.16 -10.78 -2.57
C TYR A 134 19.91 -12.12 -2.68
N LYS A 135 21.17 -12.06 -3.17
CA LYS A 135 22.00 -13.26 -3.37
C LYS A 135 22.67 -13.76 -2.09
N ASP A 136 22.95 -12.86 -1.15
CA ASP A 136 23.44 -13.22 0.18
C ASP A 136 22.31 -13.86 1.02
N PRO A 137 22.48 -15.08 1.58
CA PRO A 137 21.41 -15.77 2.31
C PRO A 137 20.91 -15.03 3.55
N VAL A 138 21.78 -14.31 4.27
CA VAL A 138 21.40 -13.58 5.49
C VAL A 138 20.58 -12.34 5.13
N HIS A 139 21.03 -11.60 4.10
CA HIS A 139 20.29 -10.46 3.56
C HIS A 139 18.96 -10.90 2.97
N TRP A 140 18.94 -11.99 2.20
CA TRP A 140 17.72 -12.58 1.66
C TRP A 140 16.73 -12.92 2.78
N HIS A 141 17.16 -13.67 3.80
CA HIS A 141 16.29 -14.05 4.92
C HIS A 141 15.74 -12.82 5.64
N THR A 142 16.58 -11.80 5.86
CA THR A 142 16.17 -10.53 6.47
C THR A 142 15.16 -9.78 5.60
N ALA A 143 15.39 -9.72 4.28
CA ALA A 143 14.48 -9.08 3.32
C ALA A 143 13.13 -9.81 3.24
N LYS A 144 13.12 -11.15 3.23
CA LYS A 144 11.89 -11.96 3.30
C LYS A 144 11.12 -11.72 4.59
N HIS A 145 11.81 -11.62 5.71
CA HIS A 145 11.19 -11.29 7.00
C HIS A 145 10.58 -9.89 6.98
N CYS A 146 11.32 -8.90 6.46
CA CYS A 146 10.87 -7.52 6.32
C CYS A 146 9.64 -7.42 5.42
N TYR A 147 9.64 -8.12 4.28
CA TYR A 147 8.50 -8.23 3.37
C TYR A 147 7.25 -8.73 4.10
N ALA A 148 7.33 -9.88 4.77
CA ALA A 148 6.18 -10.48 5.45
C ALA A 148 5.66 -9.58 6.58
N LYS A 149 6.55 -8.94 7.34
CA LYS A 149 6.21 -8.08 8.48
C LYS A 149 5.54 -6.79 8.02
N THR A 150 6.15 -6.07 7.08
CA THR A 150 5.63 -4.77 6.60
C THR A 150 4.35 -4.94 5.78
N LEU A 151 4.24 -5.99 4.97
CA LEU A 151 2.99 -6.35 4.28
C LEU A 151 1.85 -6.58 5.28
N ALA A 152 2.08 -7.41 6.29
CA ALA A 152 1.06 -7.73 7.30
C ALA A 152 0.61 -6.50 8.09
N ILE A 153 1.55 -5.64 8.50
CA ILE A 153 1.25 -4.41 9.22
C ILE A 153 0.40 -3.48 8.34
N MET A 154 0.80 -3.26 7.08
CA MET A 154 0.06 -2.40 6.16
C MET A 154 -1.31 -2.97 5.79
N SER A 155 -1.45 -4.29 5.65
CA SER A 155 -2.74 -4.95 5.42
C SER A 155 -3.69 -4.76 6.60
N ALA A 156 -3.21 -4.96 7.84
CA ALA A 156 -4.01 -4.76 9.04
C ALA A 156 -4.40 -3.29 9.23
N PHE A 157 -3.45 -2.36 9.06
CA PHE A 157 -3.71 -0.93 9.14
C PHE A 157 -4.69 -0.47 8.05
N GLY A 158 -4.50 -0.94 6.81
CA GLY A 158 -5.35 -0.61 5.68
C GLY A 158 -6.79 -1.06 5.92
N TYR A 159 -6.99 -2.27 6.43
CA TYR A 159 -8.32 -2.75 6.82
C TYR A 159 -8.94 -1.88 7.93
N PHE A 160 -8.17 -1.58 8.99
CA PHE A 160 -8.62 -0.76 10.11
C PHE A 160 -9.13 0.62 9.66
N ILE A 161 -8.35 1.33 8.84
CA ILE A 161 -8.69 2.68 8.39
C ILE A 161 -9.60 2.71 7.15
N GLY A 162 -9.86 1.54 6.54
CA GLY A 162 -10.60 1.43 5.28
C GLY A 162 -9.85 2.05 4.09
N LEU A 163 -8.55 1.81 3.98
CA LEU A 163 -7.69 2.24 2.88
C LEU A 163 -7.99 1.41 1.61
N GLY A 164 -8.36 2.09 0.52
CA GLY A 164 -8.54 1.49 -0.81
C GLY A 164 -7.49 1.91 -1.83
N ASP A 165 -7.76 1.66 -3.10
CA ASP A 165 -6.87 1.94 -4.24
C ASP A 165 -5.50 1.25 -4.13
N ARG A 166 -5.52 0.02 -3.64
CA ARG A 166 -4.32 -0.82 -3.41
C ARG A 166 -3.92 -1.60 -4.65
N HIS A 167 -3.93 -0.93 -5.81
CA HIS A 167 -3.46 -1.50 -7.06
C HIS A 167 -1.94 -1.63 -7.11
N CYS A 168 -1.40 -2.41 -8.07
CA CYS A 168 0.01 -2.79 -8.12
C CYS A 168 1.03 -1.64 -8.26
N GLU A 169 0.62 -0.43 -8.61
CA GLU A 169 1.53 0.74 -8.65
C GLU A 169 1.67 1.43 -7.27
N ASN A 170 0.68 1.27 -6.38
CA ASN A 170 0.63 1.91 -5.06
C ASN A 170 1.24 1.04 -3.96
N ILE A 171 1.64 -0.19 -4.30
CA ILE A 171 2.37 -1.10 -3.42
C ILE A 171 3.75 -1.29 -4.02
N LEU A 172 4.77 -0.80 -3.32
CA LEU A 172 6.16 -0.85 -3.74
C LEU A 172 6.98 -1.70 -2.78
N VAL A 173 8.16 -2.10 -3.25
CA VAL A 173 9.18 -2.79 -2.46
C VAL A 173 10.44 -1.93 -2.41
N ASP A 174 11.00 -1.70 -1.22
CA ASP A 174 12.32 -1.12 -1.06
C ASP A 174 13.39 -2.17 -1.37
N THR A 175 14.14 -1.99 -2.45
CA THR A 175 15.14 -2.94 -2.97
C THR A 175 16.33 -3.14 -2.04
N ARG A 176 16.51 -2.28 -1.03
CA ARG A 176 17.62 -2.40 -0.06
C ARG A 176 17.22 -3.28 1.11
N THR A 177 15.96 -3.23 1.52
CA THR A 177 15.48 -3.81 2.79
C THR A 177 14.46 -4.92 2.61
N GLY A 178 13.80 -5.01 1.46
CA GLY A 178 12.65 -5.89 1.24
C GLY A 178 11.36 -5.39 1.91
N ASP A 179 11.33 -4.18 2.46
CA ASP A 179 10.11 -3.59 3.04
C ASP A 179 9.06 -3.34 1.95
N VAL A 180 7.81 -3.69 2.25
CA VAL A 180 6.64 -3.26 1.47
C VAL A 180 6.26 -1.85 1.90
N VAL A 181 6.11 -0.96 0.92
CA VAL A 181 5.81 0.46 1.11
C VAL A 181 4.55 0.79 0.33
N HIS A 182 3.53 1.29 1.02
CA HIS A 182 2.32 1.79 0.37
C HIS A 182 2.45 3.29 0.15
N VAL A 183 2.04 3.75 -1.03
CA VAL A 183 1.97 5.18 -1.38
C VAL A 183 0.56 5.54 -1.80
N ASP A 184 0.31 6.84 -1.98
CA ASP A 184 -0.97 7.41 -2.41
C ASP A 184 -2.12 7.00 -1.49
N LEU A 185 -2.17 7.53 -0.27
CA LEU A 185 -3.05 7.04 0.81
C LEU A 185 -4.33 7.87 0.93
N ASN A 186 -4.81 8.43 -0.19
CA ASN A 186 -5.91 9.40 -0.21
C ASN A 186 -7.32 8.78 -0.18
N LEU A 187 -7.50 7.54 -0.68
CA LEU A 187 -8.78 6.83 -0.66
C LEU A 187 -9.00 6.09 0.67
N LEU A 188 -9.44 6.82 1.68
CA LEU A 188 -9.61 6.34 3.06
C LEU A 188 -11.08 6.08 3.44
N PHE A 189 -11.28 5.54 4.63
CA PHE A 189 -12.55 5.46 5.34
C PHE A 189 -13.63 4.66 4.62
N GLY A 190 -13.21 3.62 3.88
CA GLY A 190 -14.11 2.73 3.18
C GLY A 190 -14.73 3.33 1.92
N ARG A 191 -14.30 4.52 1.48
CA ARG A 191 -14.80 5.14 0.22
C ARG A 191 -14.57 4.27 -1.01
N ALA A 192 -13.66 3.30 -0.94
CA ALA A 192 -13.43 2.29 -1.98
C ALA A 192 -14.67 1.44 -2.29
N SER A 193 -15.60 1.27 -1.33
CA SER A 193 -16.85 0.55 -1.57
C SER A 193 -17.88 1.38 -2.36
N MET A 194 -17.64 2.70 -2.50
CA MET A 194 -18.51 3.64 -3.23
C MET A 194 -18.05 3.87 -4.68
N LEU A 195 -16.95 3.24 -5.10
CA LEU A 195 -16.50 3.29 -6.49
C LEU A 195 -17.51 2.59 -7.41
N SER A 196 -17.48 2.92 -8.71
CA SER A 196 -18.34 2.28 -9.72
C SER A 196 -18.15 0.77 -9.78
N VAL A 197 -16.93 0.30 -9.52
CA VAL A 197 -16.62 -1.10 -9.21
C VAL A 197 -16.03 -1.14 -7.80
N PRO A 198 -16.80 -1.56 -6.79
CA PRO A 198 -16.36 -1.60 -5.40
C PRO A 198 -15.13 -2.50 -5.20
N GLU A 199 -14.22 -2.10 -4.31
CA GLU A 199 -13.18 -3.00 -3.82
C GLU A 199 -13.79 -3.99 -2.80
N ARG A 200 -13.71 -5.29 -3.09
CA ARG A 200 -14.35 -6.38 -2.31
C ARG A 200 -13.45 -7.05 -1.28
N VAL A 201 -12.13 -6.96 -1.46
CA VAL A 201 -11.15 -7.60 -0.56
C VAL A 201 -10.72 -6.66 0.56
N PRO A 202 -10.44 -7.17 1.78
CA PRO A 202 -10.01 -6.32 2.90
C PRO A 202 -8.60 -5.76 2.73
N PHE A 203 -7.75 -6.45 1.96
CA PHE A 203 -6.41 -6.01 1.55
C PHE A 203 -5.91 -6.86 0.40
N ARG A 204 -4.82 -6.43 -0.26
CA ARG A 204 -4.22 -7.16 -1.36
C ARG A 204 -3.44 -8.38 -0.87
N LEU A 205 -3.97 -9.59 -1.10
CA LEU A 205 -3.29 -10.87 -0.85
C LEU A 205 -3.38 -11.79 -2.07
N THR A 206 -3.08 -11.24 -3.25
CA THR A 206 -3.13 -11.95 -4.55
C THR A 206 -2.06 -13.04 -4.65
N LYS A 207 -2.12 -13.85 -5.72
CA LYS A 207 -1.21 -14.98 -5.95
C LYS A 207 0.27 -14.61 -5.82
N ASN A 208 0.76 -13.56 -6.48
CA ASN A 208 2.17 -13.15 -6.37
C ASN A 208 2.54 -12.77 -4.93
N VAL A 209 1.67 -12.01 -4.27
CA VAL A 209 1.90 -11.52 -2.91
C VAL A 209 1.96 -12.69 -1.93
N ARG A 210 1.00 -13.61 -2.04
CA ARG A 210 0.85 -14.80 -1.20
C ARG A 210 2.01 -15.77 -1.36
N GLU A 211 2.36 -16.14 -2.59
CA GLU A 211 3.43 -17.12 -2.81
C GLU A 211 4.80 -16.57 -2.39
N CYS A 212 4.98 -15.25 -2.46
CA CYS A 212 6.17 -14.59 -1.94
C CYS A 212 6.30 -14.71 -0.40
N LEU A 213 5.26 -15.04 0.36
CA LEU A 213 5.38 -15.28 1.81
C LEU A 213 6.13 -16.58 2.14
N GLY A 214 6.41 -17.42 1.14
CA GLY A 214 7.11 -18.69 1.28
C GLY A 214 6.14 -19.88 1.39
N VAL A 215 6.66 -21.02 1.85
CA VAL A 215 5.94 -22.31 1.84
C VAL A 215 4.65 -22.27 2.66
N LEU A 216 4.70 -21.66 3.85
CA LEU A 216 3.53 -21.51 4.73
C LEU A 216 2.58 -20.39 4.29
N ARG A 217 2.97 -19.59 3.29
CA ARG A 217 2.17 -18.51 2.72
C ARG A 217 1.53 -17.62 3.82
N GLU A 218 0.22 -17.38 3.73
CA GLU A 218 -0.58 -16.59 4.66
C GLU A 218 -0.70 -17.21 6.06
N THR A 219 -0.60 -18.54 6.22
CA THR A 219 -0.77 -19.21 7.52
C THR A 219 0.46 -19.10 8.42
N GLY A 220 1.62 -18.74 7.85
CA GLY A 220 2.88 -18.55 8.56
C GLY A 220 3.00 -17.21 9.30
N LYS A 221 4.18 -16.58 9.19
CA LYS A 221 4.52 -15.33 9.89
C LYS A 221 3.56 -14.18 9.58
N PHE A 222 3.00 -14.13 8.37
CA PHE A 222 2.04 -13.11 7.95
C PHE A 222 0.84 -13.04 8.90
N ARG A 223 0.13 -14.16 9.13
CA ARG A 223 -1.00 -14.24 10.07
C ARG A 223 -0.63 -13.75 11.47
N LEU A 224 0.55 -14.14 11.97
CA LEU A 224 1.03 -13.71 13.29
C LEU A 224 1.22 -12.20 13.36
N TYR A 225 1.80 -11.59 12.33
CA TYR A 225 2.00 -10.15 12.27
C TYR A 225 0.69 -9.36 12.09
N VAL A 226 -0.27 -9.86 11.30
CA VAL A 226 -1.61 -9.25 11.20
C VAL A 226 -2.26 -9.23 12.57
N ARG A 227 -2.28 -10.37 13.28
CA ARG A 227 -2.84 -10.47 14.63
C ARG A 227 -2.13 -9.55 15.62
N GLY A 228 -0.80 -9.53 15.63
CA GLY A 228 -0.02 -8.66 16.51
C GLY A 228 -0.29 -7.17 16.25
N THR A 229 -0.46 -6.80 14.98
CA THR A 229 -0.79 -5.43 14.57
C THR A 229 -2.17 -5.03 15.05
N ILE A 230 -3.20 -5.86 14.81
CA ILE A 230 -4.56 -5.61 15.28
C ILE A 230 -4.60 -5.49 16.81
N ARG A 231 -3.94 -6.41 17.53
CA ARG A 231 -3.81 -6.34 19.00
C ARG A 231 -3.17 -5.03 19.47
N THR A 232 -2.17 -4.53 18.74
CA THR A 232 -1.51 -3.26 19.06
C THR A 232 -2.47 -2.08 18.85
N ILE A 233 -3.20 -2.06 17.72
CA ILE A 233 -4.20 -1.02 17.43
C ILE A 233 -5.30 -1.00 18.51
N VAL A 234 -5.83 -2.17 18.88
CA VAL A 234 -6.86 -2.29 19.92
C VAL A 234 -6.32 -1.89 21.29
N ARG A 235 -5.10 -2.31 21.65
CA ARG A 235 -4.47 -1.97 22.95
C ARG A 235 -4.28 -0.47 23.13
N PHE A 236 -3.96 0.26 22.06
CA PHE A 236 -3.72 1.70 22.09
C PHE A 236 -4.89 2.49 21.48
N ARG A 237 -6.11 1.95 21.58
CA ARG A 237 -7.34 2.53 21.03
C ARG A 237 -7.49 4.00 21.36
N ASP A 238 -7.44 4.38 22.63
CA ASP A 238 -7.75 5.74 23.07
C ASP A 238 -6.80 6.79 22.45
N VAL A 239 -5.51 6.45 22.34
CA VAL A 239 -4.50 7.35 21.75
C VAL A 239 -4.66 7.44 20.23
N ILE A 240 -4.95 6.33 19.57
CA ILE A 240 -5.21 6.31 18.12
C ILE A 240 -6.52 7.05 17.81
N GLU A 241 -7.58 6.83 18.60
CA GLU A 241 -8.87 7.51 18.49
C GLU A 241 -8.72 9.01 18.65
N ALA A 242 -7.98 9.49 19.67
CA ALA A 242 -7.70 10.92 19.85
C ALA A 242 -6.97 11.53 18.63
N ASN A 243 -5.98 10.81 18.07
CA ASN A 243 -5.26 11.28 16.89
C ASN A 243 -6.15 11.29 15.62
N LEU A 244 -7.00 10.28 15.45
CA LEU A 244 -7.96 10.21 14.35
C LEU A 244 -9.07 11.27 14.49
N LEU A 245 -9.53 11.59 15.69
CA LEU A 245 -10.51 12.66 15.89
C LEU A 245 -9.94 13.99 15.39
N ALA A 246 -8.69 14.32 15.73
CA ALA A 246 -8.02 15.51 15.20
C ALA A 246 -7.92 15.51 13.66
N PHE A 247 -7.81 14.34 13.03
CA PHE A 247 -7.82 14.20 11.57
C PHE A 247 -9.22 14.45 10.97
N VAL A 248 -10.26 13.91 11.59
CA VAL A 248 -11.62 13.89 11.02
C VAL A 248 -12.40 15.18 11.33
N TYR A 249 -12.01 15.93 12.37
CA TYR A 249 -12.50 17.29 12.63
C TYR A 249 -11.79 18.39 11.83
N ASP A 250 -10.85 18.04 10.92
CA ASP A 250 -10.33 19.02 9.96
C ASP A 250 -11.52 19.54 9.11
N PRO A 251 -11.79 20.85 9.07
CA PRO A 251 -12.98 21.43 8.44
C PRO A 251 -13.11 21.10 6.94
N VAL A 252 -12.07 20.57 6.32
CA VAL A 252 -12.09 20.18 4.90
C VAL A 252 -12.16 18.67 4.69
N ALA A 253 -12.21 17.85 5.74
CA ALA A 253 -12.28 16.39 5.61
C ALA A 253 -13.62 15.90 5.03
N GLU A 254 -14.65 16.76 4.94
CA GLU A 254 -15.99 16.44 4.43
C GLU A 254 -16.61 15.18 5.09
N ILE A 255 -16.35 14.95 6.38
CA ILE A 255 -16.87 13.78 7.11
C ILE A 255 -17.99 14.19 8.05
N ARG A 256 -19.20 13.71 7.75
CA ARG A 256 -20.35 13.83 8.65
C ARG A 256 -20.19 12.81 9.78
N ARG A 257 -20.25 13.27 11.03
CA ARG A 257 -20.13 12.47 12.28
C ARG A 257 -18.80 11.70 12.45
N PRO A 258 -17.69 12.43 12.65
CA PRO A 258 -16.36 11.88 12.89
C PRO A 258 -16.29 10.75 13.94
N GLY A 259 -16.91 10.95 15.10
CA GLY A 259 -16.83 10.01 16.22
C GLY A 259 -17.54 8.68 15.95
N GLU A 260 -18.69 8.69 15.27
CA GLU A 260 -19.39 7.45 14.89
C GLU A 260 -18.53 6.63 13.93
N MET A 261 -17.93 7.29 12.94
CA MET A 261 -17.02 6.63 11.99
C MET A 261 -15.84 5.95 12.69
N ILE A 262 -15.15 6.65 13.61
CA ILE A 262 -14.00 6.07 14.31
C ILE A 262 -14.43 4.89 15.19
N LYS A 263 -15.59 4.97 15.86
CA LYS A 263 -16.15 3.82 16.59
C LYS A 263 -16.34 2.60 15.69
N THR A 264 -16.81 2.79 14.45
CA THR A 264 -16.92 1.68 13.48
C THR A 264 -15.58 1.10 13.05
N PHE A 265 -14.48 1.85 13.11
CA PHE A 265 -13.14 1.31 12.78
C PHE A 265 -12.67 0.33 13.85
N PHE A 266 -12.89 0.66 15.12
CA PHE A 266 -12.53 -0.23 16.22
C PHE A 266 -13.46 -1.44 16.33
N SER A 267 -14.76 -1.28 16.09
CA SER A 267 -15.70 -2.41 16.14
C SER A 267 -15.41 -3.46 15.06
N LYS A 268 -14.80 -3.08 13.91
CA LYS A 268 -14.33 -4.03 12.89
C LYS A 268 -13.20 -4.94 13.39
N LEU A 269 -12.50 -4.55 14.44
CA LEU A 269 -11.36 -5.28 14.99
C LEU A 269 -11.75 -6.30 16.07
N GLU A 270 -13.04 -6.42 16.36
CA GLU A 270 -13.59 -7.38 17.32
C GLU A 270 -13.77 -8.78 16.67
N GLY A 271 -13.75 -9.82 17.51
CA GLY A 271 -13.93 -11.22 17.10
C GLY A 271 -12.64 -12.04 17.08
N ASP A 272 -12.69 -13.23 17.67
CA ASP A 272 -11.53 -14.12 17.81
C ASP A 272 -11.05 -14.72 16.47
N ASP A 273 -11.98 -14.88 15.51
CA ASP A 273 -11.74 -15.44 14.18
C ASP A 273 -11.43 -14.37 13.12
N LEU A 274 -11.38 -13.09 13.51
CA LEU A 274 -11.24 -11.94 12.60
C LEU A 274 -10.10 -12.14 11.60
N VAL A 275 -8.90 -12.47 12.07
CA VAL A 275 -7.72 -12.58 11.20
C VAL A 275 -7.90 -13.67 10.14
N ASP A 276 -8.50 -14.80 10.52
CA ASP A 276 -8.71 -15.93 9.61
C ASP A 276 -9.79 -15.60 8.58
N ARG A 277 -10.86 -14.92 9.02
CA ARG A 277 -11.89 -14.40 8.14
C ARG A 277 -11.33 -13.40 7.13
N LEU A 278 -10.54 -12.42 7.56
CA LEU A 278 -9.93 -11.43 6.65
C LEU A 278 -9.00 -12.08 5.63
N ILE A 279 -8.20 -13.04 6.06
CA ILE A 279 -7.32 -13.79 5.15
C ILE A 279 -8.14 -14.55 4.12
N LYS A 280 -9.20 -15.25 4.56
CA LYS A 280 -10.10 -16.00 3.68
C LYS A 280 -10.76 -15.08 2.65
N GLU A 281 -11.29 -13.94 3.09
CA GLU A 281 -11.90 -12.93 2.21
C GLU A 281 -10.91 -12.34 1.21
N ALA A 282 -9.64 -12.12 1.61
CA ALA A 282 -8.60 -11.52 0.78
C ALA A 282 -8.07 -12.43 -0.33
N VAL A 283 -8.19 -13.75 -0.16
CA VAL A 283 -7.73 -14.75 -1.14
C VAL A 283 -8.86 -15.40 -1.93
N ASP A 284 -10.11 -15.03 -1.64
CA ASP A 284 -11.28 -15.59 -2.31
C ASP A 284 -11.32 -15.20 -3.78
N ASP A 285 -11.36 -16.21 -4.66
CA ASP A 285 -11.35 -16.01 -6.11
C ASP A 285 -12.64 -15.32 -6.62
N GLY A 286 -13.75 -15.41 -5.88
CA GLY A 286 -14.99 -14.67 -6.17
C GLY A 286 -14.81 -13.19 -5.92
N ASN A 287 -14.36 -12.82 -4.70
CA ASN A 287 -14.06 -11.44 -4.33
C ASN A 287 -12.99 -10.83 -5.25
N LEU A 288 -11.90 -11.54 -5.50
CA LEU A 288 -10.84 -11.10 -6.41
C LEU A 288 -11.35 -10.99 -7.86
N GLY A 289 -12.25 -11.89 -8.26
CA GLY A 289 -12.87 -11.90 -9.58
C GLY A 289 -13.76 -10.68 -9.86
N GLU A 290 -14.32 -10.03 -8.84
CA GLU A 290 -15.13 -8.83 -8.96
C GLU A 290 -14.33 -7.51 -8.97
N MET A 291 -13.04 -7.55 -8.65
CA MET A 291 -12.21 -6.35 -8.54
C MET A 291 -12.01 -5.66 -9.89
N TYR A 292 -11.99 -4.32 -9.88
CA TYR A 292 -11.72 -3.52 -11.08
C TYR A 292 -10.46 -3.99 -11.83
N VAL A 293 -10.52 -4.04 -13.17
CA VAL A 293 -9.42 -4.56 -14.00
C VAL A 293 -8.09 -3.81 -13.79
N GLY A 294 -8.12 -2.51 -13.50
CA GLY A 294 -6.92 -1.72 -13.16
C GLY A 294 -6.27 -2.10 -11.84
N TRP A 295 -7.01 -2.74 -10.92
CA TRP A 295 -6.47 -3.31 -9.69
C TRP A 295 -5.61 -4.56 -9.96
N MET A 296 -5.80 -5.18 -11.13
CA MET A 296 -5.07 -6.36 -11.62
C MET A 296 -5.02 -7.51 -10.58
N PRO A 297 -6.17 -8.11 -10.23
CA PRO A 297 -6.25 -9.15 -9.18
C PRO A 297 -5.51 -10.45 -9.51
N PHE A 298 -5.28 -10.71 -10.81
CA PHE A 298 -4.54 -11.86 -11.32
C PHE A 298 -3.01 -11.70 -11.24
N ILE A 299 -2.51 -10.56 -10.74
CA ILE A 299 -1.11 -10.34 -10.37
C ILE A 299 -0.97 -10.54 -8.87
#